data_AF-A0A1G1GMF1-F1
#
_entry.id   AF-A0A1G1GMF1-F1
#
_cell.length_a   1.000
_cell.length_b   1.000
_cell.length_c   1.000
_cell.angle_alpha   90.00
_cell.angle_beta   90.00
_cell.angle_gamma   90.00
#
_symmetry.space_group_name_H-M   'P 1'
#
loop_
_entity.id
_entity.type
_entity.pdbx_description
1 polymer ?
#
loop_
_entity_poly.entity_id
_entity_poly.type
_entity_poly.pdbx_seq_one_letter_code
_entity_poly.pdbx_strand_id
1 'polypeptide(L)'
;MRKFILIFFVVISISSLIAIRNTYSIEKCDHNCTKCHKITNDEVLNLLKEIIPDAKVLEARPSPVKGIWEIAIETKGQKGIVYVDFSKKYIVSGSVLDIKTKANLTQERFAEINKVDVSQIPLDDALVMGNKEAKHRVIVFDDPD
;
A
#
# COMPACT_ATOMS: atom_id res chain seq x y z
N MET A 1 41.16 -20.95 -53.80
CA MET A 1 41.22 -20.30 -52.46
C MET A 1 40.24 -19.13 -52.31
N ARG A 2 40.17 -18.16 -53.24
CA ARG A 2 39.29 -16.98 -53.15
C ARG A 2 37.77 -17.27 -53.11
N LYS A 3 37.30 -18.33 -53.79
CA LYS A 3 35.87 -18.75 -53.80
C LYS A 3 35.41 -19.40 -52.48
N PHE A 4 36.30 -20.10 -51.78
CA PHE A 4 35.99 -20.71 -50.48
C PHE A 4 35.90 -19.65 -49.36
N ILE A 5 36.72 -18.60 -49.43
CA ILE A 5 36.67 -17.46 -48.50
C ILE A 5 35.34 -16.70 -48.62
N LEU A 6 34.86 -16.47 -49.86
CA LEU A 6 33.58 -15.81 -50.09
C LEU A 6 32.39 -16.64 -49.57
N ILE A 7 32.39 -17.96 -49.77
CA ILE A 7 31.34 -18.84 -49.26
C ILE A 7 31.35 -18.86 -47.72
N PHE A 8 32.52 -18.88 -47.10
CA PHE A 8 32.65 -18.87 -45.64
C PHE A 8 32.10 -17.57 -45.02
N PHE A 9 32.36 -16.40 -45.64
CA PHE A 9 31.81 -15.12 -45.19
C PHE A 9 30.28 -15.04 -45.35
N VAL A 10 29.72 -15.61 -46.43
CA VAL A 10 28.26 -15.65 -46.64
C VAL A 10 27.58 -16.56 -45.61
N VAL A 11 28.17 -17.72 -45.29
CA VAL A 11 27.62 -18.66 -44.30
C VAL A 11 27.68 -18.07 -42.88
N ILE A 12 28.75 -17.34 -42.52
CA ILE A 12 28.85 -16.63 -41.23
C ILE A 12 27.78 -15.53 -41.13
N SER A 13 27.54 -14.78 -42.20
CA SER A 13 26.52 -13.72 -42.21
C SER A 13 25.08 -14.25 -42.18
N ILE A 14 24.84 -15.48 -42.66
CA ILE A 14 23.53 -16.14 -42.57
C ILE A 14 23.33 -16.76 -41.18
N SER A 15 24.39 -17.26 -40.54
CA SER A 15 24.37 -17.78 -39.16
C SER A 15 24.05 -16.69 -38.13
N SER A 16 24.58 -15.48 -38.30
CA SER A 16 24.30 -14.34 -37.41
C SER A 16 22.84 -13.86 -37.47
N LEU A 17 22.13 -14.07 -38.58
CA LEU A 17 20.69 -13.78 -38.70
C LEU A 17 19.81 -14.79 -37.96
N ILE A 18 20.29 -16.00 -37.70
CA ILE A 18 19.54 -17.05 -36.97
C ILE A 18 19.72 -16.90 -35.44
N ALA A 19 20.82 -16.27 -34.99
CA ALA A 19 21.12 -16.03 -33.58
C ALA A 19 20.34 -14.87 -32.93
N ILE A 20 19.51 -14.13 -33.68
CA ILE A 20 18.71 -12.99 -33.14
C ILE A 20 17.32 -13.46 -32.64
N ARG A 21 17.08 -14.77 -32.50
CA ARG A 21 15.86 -15.27 -31.83
C ARG A 21 16.02 -15.28 -30.32
N ASN A 22 16.26 -14.10 -29.74
CA ASN A 22 15.95 -13.77 -28.35
C ASN A 22 15.76 -12.25 -28.27
N THR A 23 14.89 -11.71 -29.15
CA THR A 23 14.22 -10.47 -28.79
C THR A 23 13.40 -10.79 -27.56
N TYR A 24 13.82 -10.25 -26.41
CA TYR A 24 13.01 -10.19 -25.21
C TYR A 24 11.67 -9.62 -25.63
N SER A 25 10.68 -10.49 -25.79
CA SER A 25 9.29 -10.09 -25.82
C SER A 25 9.11 -9.19 -24.62
N ILE A 26 8.72 -7.94 -24.86
CA ILE A 26 8.16 -7.08 -23.82
C ILE A 26 6.97 -7.87 -23.30
N GLU A 27 7.21 -8.68 -22.27
CA GLU A 27 6.19 -9.26 -21.43
C GLU A 27 5.29 -8.08 -21.10
N LYS A 28 4.03 -8.16 -21.52
CA LYS A 28 2.99 -7.18 -21.17
C LYS A 28 3.22 -6.83 -19.71
N CYS A 29 3.72 -5.63 -19.44
CA CYS A 29 4.06 -5.22 -18.10
C CYS A 29 2.81 -5.41 -17.26
N ASP A 30 2.78 -6.46 -16.45
CA ASP A 30 1.77 -6.64 -15.43
C ASP A 30 1.95 -5.46 -14.50
N HIS A 31 1.09 -4.45 -14.63
CA HIS A 31 1.19 -3.16 -13.93
C HIS A 31 0.97 -3.29 -12.41
N ASN A 32 0.99 -4.51 -11.87
CA ASN A 32 0.98 -4.80 -10.45
C ASN A 32 2.40 -4.74 -9.89
N CYS A 33 2.90 -3.52 -9.72
CA CYS A 33 4.18 -3.22 -9.07
C CYS A 33 4.28 -3.84 -7.66
N THR A 34 3.14 -4.13 -7.01
CA THR A 34 3.05 -4.80 -5.70
C THR A 34 3.59 -6.22 -5.68
N LYS A 35 3.74 -6.89 -6.84
CA LYS A 35 4.33 -8.24 -6.91
C LYS A 35 5.84 -8.23 -6.63
N CYS A 36 6.52 -7.18 -7.07
CA CYS A 36 7.98 -7.01 -6.91
C CYS A 36 8.34 -6.12 -5.71
N HIS A 37 7.47 -5.17 -5.36
CA HIS A 37 7.67 -4.25 -4.24
C HIS A 37 6.87 -4.70 -3.02
N LYS A 38 7.41 -5.72 -2.33
CA LYS A 38 6.92 -6.14 -1.00
C LYS A 38 7.60 -5.31 0.07
N ILE A 39 6.85 -5.00 1.13
CA ILE A 39 7.38 -4.42 2.35
C ILE A 39 6.86 -5.22 3.54
N THR A 40 7.72 -5.42 4.53
CA THR A 40 7.34 -6.03 5.82
C THR A 40 7.16 -4.93 6.86
N ASN A 41 6.30 -5.16 7.85
CA ASN A 41 6.08 -4.19 8.92
C ASN A 41 7.37 -3.87 9.69
N ASP A 42 8.28 -4.83 9.84
CA ASP A 42 9.57 -4.65 10.50
C ASP A 42 10.51 -3.72 9.71
N GLU A 43 10.51 -3.84 8.39
CA GLU A 43 11.27 -2.93 7.52
C GLU A 43 10.74 -1.50 7.63
N VAL A 44 9.41 -1.32 7.59
CA VAL A 44 8.77 -0.01 7.78
C VAL A 44 9.14 0.58 9.13
N LEU A 45 9.07 -0.23 10.19
CA LEU A 45 9.36 0.20 11.55
C LEU A 45 10.78 0.74 11.67
N ASN A 46 11.76 0.07 11.05
CA ASN A 46 13.15 0.52 11.06
C ASN A 46 13.35 1.84 10.31
N LEU A 47 12.66 2.03 9.18
CA LEU A 47 12.68 3.30 8.44
C LEU A 47 12.05 4.44 9.24
N LEU A 48 10.95 4.16 9.94
CA LEU A 48 10.21 5.18 10.68
C LEU A 48 10.89 5.59 11.98
N LYS A 49 11.61 4.71 12.67
CA LYS A 49 12.27 5.01 13.96
C LYS A 49 13.20 6.23 13.90
N GLU A 50 13.84 6.47 12.76
CA GLU A 50 14.75 7.61 12.59
C GLU A 50 14.01 8.97 12.58
N ILE A 51 12.73 8.97 12.22
CA ILE A 51 11.92 10.19 12.02
C ILE A 51 10.84 10.31 13.10
N ILE A 52 10.23 9.19 13.47
CA ILE A 52 9.16 9.07 14.47
C ILE A 52 9.55 7.96 15.45
N PRO A 53 10.37 8.26 16.48
CA PRO A 53 10.99 7.25 17.35
C PRO A 53 9.99 6.38 18.12
N ASP A 54 8.81 6.93 18.44
CA ASP A 54 7.75 6.24 19.21
C ASP A 54 6.64 5.65 18.31
N ALA A 55 6.88 5.48 17.00
CA ALA A 55 5.89 4.95 16.08
C ALA A 55 5.78 3.41 16.18
N LYS A 56 4.56 2.92 16.37
CA LYS A 56 4.20 1.52 16.16
C LYS A 56 3.54 1.37 14.80
N VAL A 57 4.03 0.44 13.98
CA VAL A 57 3.40 0.11 12.69
C VAL A 57 2.19 -0.79 12.95
N LEU A 58 1.01 -0.33 12.53
CA LEU A 58 -0.23 -1.11 12.60
C LEU A 58 -0.42 -1.95 11.34
N GLU A 59 -0.26 -1.33 10.18
CA GLU A 59 -0.47 -1.97 8.88
C GLU A 59 0.32 -1.25 7.79
N ALA A 60 0.90 -2.00 6.86
CA ALA A 60 1.50 -1.49 5.64
C ALA A 60 0.76 -2.07 4.44
N ARG A 61 0.24 -1.21 3.55
CA ARG A 61 -0.52 -1.63 2.38
C ARG A 61 -0.19 -0.79 1.14
N PRO A 62 -0.52 -1.27 -0.07
CA PRO A 62 -0.41 -0.45 -1.28
C PRO A 62 -1.29 0.81 -1.19
N SER A 63 -0.74 1.96 -1.58
CA SER A 63 -1.51 3.21 -1.66
C SER A 63 -2.36 3.25 -2.95
N PRO A 64 -3.50 3.97 -2.94
CA PRO A 64 -4.20 4.35 -4.18
C PRO A 64 -3.31 5.11 -5.16
N VAL A 65 -2.29 5.82 -4.65
CA VAL A 65 -1.24 6.46 -5.46
C VAL A 65 -0.16 5.43 -5.78
N LYS A 66 0.12 5.23 -7.06
CA LYS A 66 1.14 4.27 -7.50
C LYS A 66 2.54 4.70 -7.05
N GLY A 67 3.36 3.71 -6.69
CA GLY A 67 4.77 3.91 -6.33
C GLY A 67 5.01 4.25 -4.85
N ILE A 68 3.96 4.32 -4.03
CA ILE A 68 4.08 4.51 -2.59
C ILE A 68 3.21 3.49 -1.83
N TRP A 69 3.63 3.14 -0.62
CA TRP A 69 2.85 2.41 0.36
C TRP A 69 2.16 3.39 1.30
N GLU A 70 0.97 2.99 1.75
CA GLU A 70 0.27 3.62 2.85
C GLU A 70 0.56 2.85 4.13
N ILE A 71 1.06 3.54 5.14
CA ILE A 71 1.43 2.97 6.42
C ILE A 71 0.54 3.57 7.51
N ALA A 72 -0.24 2.72 8.17
CA ALA A 72 -0.94 3.08 9.39
C ALA A 72 0.01 2.93 10.57
N ILE A 73 0.15 4.00 11.35
CA ILE A 73 1.00 4.06 12.53
C ILE A 73 0.19 4.45 13.75
N GLU A 74 0.71 4.13 14.93
CA GLU A 74 0.20 4.59 16.22
C GLU A 74 1.35 5.25 16.99
N THR A 75 1.13 6.46 17.49
CA THR A 75 2.07 7.17 18.35
C THR A 75 1.32 7.69 19.57
N LYS A 76 1.80 7.32 20.77
CA LYS A 76 1.20 7.76 22.05
C LYS A 76 -0.32 7.56 22.12
N GLY A 77 -0.82 6.45 21.56
CA GLY A 77 -2.25 6.11 21.52
C GLY A 77 -3.06 6.81 20.42
N GLN A 78 -2.44 7.65 19.59
CA GLN A 78 -3.08 8.28 18.44
C GLN A 78 -2.67 7.58 17.16
N LYS A 79 -3.66 7.16 16.36
CA LYS A 79 -3.41 6.57 15.04
C LYS A 79 -3.06 7.68 14.04
N GLY A 80 -2.36 7.32 12.99
CA GLY A 80 -1.97 8.21 11.90
C GLY A 80 -1.69 7.44 10.63
N ILE A 81 -1.61 8.14 9.51
CA ILE A 81 -1.28 7.57 8.20
C ILE A 81 -0.12 8.36 7.62
N VAL A 82 0.91 7.65 7.19
CA VAL A 82 2.07 8.20 6.47
C VAL A 82 2.29 7.39 5.21
N TYR A 83 2.96 7.98 4.23
CA TYR A 83 3.26 7.32 2.98
C TYR A 83 4.76 7.16 2.80
N VAL A 84 5.18 6.01 2.28
CA VAL A 84 6.59 5.71 2.02
C VAL A 84 6.71 5.27 0.58
N ASP A 85 7.66 5.84 -0.15
CA ASP A 85 7.87 5.46 -1.55
C ASP A 85 8.50 4.06 -1.68
N PHE A 86 8.32 3.41 -2.83
CA PHE A 86 8.85 2.05 -3.05
C PHE A 86 10.38 1.96 -3.00
N SER A 87 11.10 3.08 -3.19
CA SER A 87 12.56 3.12 -3.00
C SER A 87 12.99 3.25 -1.53
N LYS A 88 12.03 3.37 -0.59
CA LYS A 88 12.26 3.45 0.86
C LYS A 88 13.12 4.65 1.26
N LYS A 89 13.10 5.73 0.48
CA LYS A 89 13.97 6.89 0.65
C LYS A 89 13.22 8.14 1.09
N TYR A 90 11.94 8.21 0.76
CA TYR A 90 11.11 9.38 0.97
C TYR A 90 9.87 9.00 1.79
N ILE A 91 9.57 9.85 2.77
CA ILE A 91 8.31 9.83 3.50
C ILE A 91 7.49 11.02 3.05
N VAL A 92 6.22 10.79 2.77
CA VAL A 92 5.25 11.82 2.44
C VAL A 92 4.21 11.88 3.56
N SER A 93 4.08 13.07 4.16
CA SER A 93 3.07 13.38 5.15
C SER A 93 2.03 14.30 4.52
N GLY A 94 0.75 13.94 4.59
CA GLY A 94 -0.34 14.69 3.99
C GLY A 94 -1.55 13.82 3.69
N SER A 95 -2.43 14.33 2.83
CA SER A 95 -3.64 13.64 2.39
C SER A 95 -3.59 13.31 0.90
N VAL A 96 -4.11 12.14 0.55
CA VAL A 96 -4.39 11.73 -0.82
C VAL A 96 -5.83 12.10 -1.13
N LEU A 97 -6.00 13.01 -2.08
CA LEU A 97 -7.32 13.42 -2.59
C LEU A 97 -7.55 12.77 -3.95
N ASP A 98 -8.71 12.16 -4.11
CA ASP A 98 -9.20 11.76 -5.43
C ASP A 98 -9.77 13.01 -6.12
N ILE A 99 -9.15 13.41 -7.23
CA ILE A 99 -9.53 14.61 -7.99
C ILE A 99 -10.94 14.46 -8.59
N LYS A 100 -11.32 13.25 -9.01
CA LYS A 100 -12.59 12.99 -9.69
C LYS A 100 -13.76 13.08 -8.72
N THR A 101 -13.61 12.48 -7.54
CA THR A 101 -14.67 12.45 -6.52
C THR A 101 -14.57 13.59 -5.51
N LYS A 102 -13.42 14.29 -5.48
CA LYS A 102 -13.02 15.26 -4.44
C LYS A 102 -12.96 14.64 -3.04
N ALA A 103 -12.89 13.32 -2.96
CA ALA A 103 -12.82 12.58 -1.70
C ALA A 103 -11.41 12.62 -1.11
N ASN A 104 -11.31 12.72 0.21
CA ASN A 104 -10.04 12.57 0.93
C ASN A 104 -9.89 11.11 1.38
N LEU A 105 -9.15 10.33 0.59
CA LEU A 105 -8.97 8.90 0.80
C LEU A 105 -8.20 8.61 2.09
N THR A 106 -7.27 9.50 2.47
CA THR A 106 -6.55 9.39 3.74
C THR A 106 -7.50 9.57 4.93
N GLN A 107 -8.43 10.53 4.85
CA GLN A 107 -9.41 10.75 5.91
C GLN A 107 -10.39 9.58 6.04
N GLU A 108 -10.85 9.02 4.93
CA GLU A 108 -11.72 7.83 4.93
C GLU A 108 -11.00 6.64 5.57
N ARG A 109 -9.74 6.42 5.18
CA ARG A 109 -8.93 5.37 5.79
C ARG A 109 -8.67 5.64 7.27
N PHE A 110 -8.40 6.88 7.64
CA PHE A 110 -8.22 7.27 9.04
C PHE A 110 -9.48 6.95 9.85
N ALA A 111 -10.67 7.25 9.33
CA ALA A 111 -11.92 6.88 9.98
C ALA A 111 -12.07 5.35 10.10
N GLU A 112 -11.67 4.59 9.08
CA GLU A 112 -11.73 3.13 9.07
C GLU A 112 -10.83 2.49 10.13
N ILE A 113 -9.57 2.91 10.25
CA ILE A 113 -8.64 2.36 11.26
C ILE A 113 -8.98 2.78 12.69
N ASN A 114 -9.79 3.84 12.85
CA ASN A 114 -10.30 4.31 14.14
C ASN A 114 -11.68 3.74 14.48
N LYS A 115 -12.26 2.86 13.66
CA LYS A 115 -13.51 2.19 14.01
C LYS A 115 -13.33 1.38 15.29
N VAL A 116 -14.24 1.58 16.22
CA VAL A 116 -14.36 0.78 17.44
C VAL A 116 -15.11 -0.50 17.09
N ASP A 117 -14.62 -1.64 17.59
CA ASP A 117 -15.38 -2.88 17.54
C ASP A 117 -16.50 -2.81 18.58
N VAL A 118 -17.71 -2.54 18.10
CA VAL A 118 -18.91 -2.40 18.94
C VAL A 118 -19.20 -3.68 19.73
N SER A 119 -18.76 -4.84 19.26
CA SER A 119 -18.96 -6.12 19.98
C SER A 119 -18.14 -6.22 21.26
N GLN A 120 -17.09 -5.40 21.41
CA GLN A 120 -16.26 -5.34 22.62
C GLN A 120 -16.86 -4.45 23.70
N ILE A 121 -17.95 -3.73 23.41
CA ILE A 121 -18.61 -2.86 24.39
C ILE A 121 -19.60 -3.72 25.18
N PRO A 122 -19.41 -3.92 26.50
CA PRO A 122 -20.37 -4.65 27.32
C PRO A 122 -21.65 -3.82 27.44
N LEU A 123 -22.79 -4.44 27.10
CA LEU A 123 -24.11 -3.78 27.12
C LEU A 123 -25.04 -4.37 28.19
N ASP A 124 -24.55 -5.29 29.02
CA ASP A 124 -25.37 -5.99 30.01
C ASP A 124 -25.98 -5.03 31.05
N ASP A 125 -25.21 -4.02 31.45
CA ASP A 125 -25.63 -2.97 32.39
C ASP A 125 -26.17 -1.70 31.68
N ALA A 126 -26.32 -1.73 30.35
CA ALA A 126 -26.74 -0.55 29.60
C ALA A 126 -28.23 -0.25 29.79
N LEU A 127 -28.55 1.03 30.03
CA LEU A 127 -29.94 1.50 30.02
C LEU A 127 -30.42 1.66 28.57
N VAL A 128 -31.32 0.78 28.14
CA VAL A 128 -31.92 0.88 26.79
C VAL A 128 -32.98 1.99 26.76
N MET A 129 -32.68 3.08 26.06
CA MET A 129 -33.62 4.15 25.79
C MET A 129 -34.22 4.02 24.37
N GLY A 130 -35.55 4.00 24.27
CA GLY A 130 -36.27 3.92 22.99
C GLY A 130 -36.63 2.50 22.54
N ASN A 131 -36.71 2.27 21.23
CA ASN A 131 -37.13 0.99 20.66
C ASN A 131 -35.99 -0.05 20.70
N LYS A 132 -36.25 -1.20 21.33
CA LYS A 132 -35.31 -2.34 21.40
C LYS A 132 -34.93 -2.91 20.02
N GLU A 133 -35.80 -2.78 19.03
CA GLU A 133 -35.60 -3.29 17.66
C GLU A 133 -35.15 -2.19 16.67
N ALA A 134 -34.66 -1.06 17.17
CA ALA A 134 -34.21 0.02 16.30
C ALA A 134 -33.10 -0.43 15.34
N LYS A 135 -33.28 -0.12 14.04
CA LYS A 135 -32.31 -0.41 12.97
C LYS A 135 -30.94 0.23 13.23
N HIS A 136 -30.95 1.44 13.79
CA HIS A 136 -29.75 2.19 14.14
C HIS A 136 -29.69 2.32 15.67
N ARG A 137 -28.57 1.90 16.25
CA ARG A 137 -28.31 1.97 17.68
C ARG A 137 -27.17 2.96 17.91
N VAL A 138 -27.29 3.78 18.95
CA VAL A 138 -26.26 4.71 19.40
C VAL A 138 -25.92 4.31 20.82
N ILE A 139 -24.63 4.14 21.10
CA ILE A 139 -24.12 3.86 22.45
C ILE A 139 -23.55 5.18 22.97
N VAL A 140 -24.05 5.64 24.12
CA VAL A 140 -23.60 6.86 24.78
C VAL A 140 -22.90 6.43 26.07
N PHE A 141 -21.65 6.85 26.24
CA PHE A 141 -20.95 6.79 27.51
C PHE A 141 -21.18 8.12 28.21
N ASP A 142 -21.77 8.07 29.40
CA ASP A 142 -22.17 9.24 30.17
C ASP A 142 -21.72 9.08 31.63
N ASP A 143 -21.44 10.21 32.28
CA ASP A 143 -21.02 10.29 33.69
C ASP A 143 -22.05 11.19 34.41
N PRO A 144 -22.73 10.73 35.49
CA PRO A 144 -23.81 11.49 36.13
C PRO A 144 -23.38 12.77 36.87
N ASP A 145 -22.08 13.02 37.02
CA ASP A 145 -21.51 14.24 37.63
C ASP A 145 -21.46 15.44 36.65
#